data_AF-A0A257MGE0-F1
#
_entry.id   AF-A0A257MGE0-F1
#
_cell.length_a   1.000
_cell.length_b   1.000
_cell.length_c   1.000
_cell.angle_alpha   90.00
_cell.angle_beta   90.00
_cell.angle_gamma   90.00
#
_symmetry.space_group_name_H-M   'P 1'
#
loop_
_entity.id
_entity.type
_entity.pdbx_description
1 polymer ?
#
loop_
_entity_poly.entity_id
_entity_poly.type
_entity_poly.pdbx_seq_one_letter_code
_entity_poly.pdbx_strand_id
1 'polypeptide(L)'
;MRITEWFDNLPLPGPAKDIIFVVVVVGGISLLSQLLLGLWTPMVAVESGSMVPNLNIGDIVVVQGASRTDVIPWEEAEKTGYTAFNNPGDVILYRPYGKASLNLLDQLKMLIGFAPSKEKATPIIHRALRYVEAGDPMWEGGPAAPFSGYITKGDHNEV
;
A
#
# COMPACT_ATOMS: atom_id res chain seq x y z
N MET A 1 24.69 -3.60 28.98
CA MET A 1 25.45 -2.75 28.03
C MET A 1 24.43 -1.99 27.21
N ARG A 2 24.39 -0.66 27.28
CA ARG A 2 23.43 0.12 26.51
C ARG A 2 23.90 0.15 25.05
N ILE A 3 23.00 0.00 24.08
CA ILE A 3 23.35 -0.01 22.64
C ILE A 3 24.15 1.25 22.25
N THR A 4 23.85 2.37 22.90
CA THR A 4 24.53 3.66 22.71
C THR A 4 26.01 3.62 23.11
N GLU A 5 26.36 2.98 24.22
CA GLU A 5 27.74 2.93 24.75
C GLU A 5 28.68 2.16 23.81
N TRP A 6 28.16 1.17 23.08
CA TRP A 6 28.94 0.44 22.07
C TRP A 6 29.23 1.31 20.84
N PHE A 7 28.27 2.13 20.40
CA PHE A 7 28.44 3.04 19.28
C PHE A 7 29.45 4.17 19.56
N ASP A 8 29.46 4.68 20.78
CA ASP A 8 30.36 5.78 21.17
C ASP A 8 31.84 5.39 21.08
N ASN A 9 32.17 4.10 21.26
CA ASN A 9 33.53 3.57 21.25
C ASN A 9 34.09 3.25 19.85
N LEU A 10 33.31 3.44 18.78
CA LEU A 10 33.81 3.23 17.41
C LEU A 10 34.87 4.29 17.03
N PRO A 11 35.99 3.92 16.37
CA PRO A 11 37.02 4.85 15.92
C PRO A 11 36.60 5.57 14.63
N LEU A 12 35.45 6.24 14.66
CA LEU A 12 34.86 6.93 13.51
C LEU A 12 34.65 8.43 13.81
N PRO A 13 34.74 9.31 12.80
CA PRO A 13 34.35 10.72 12.93
C PRO A 13 32.89 10.85 13.37
N GLY A 14 32.56 11.90 14.13
CA GLY A 14 31.20 12.17 14.62
C GLY A 14 30.11 12.04 13.55
N PRO A 15 30.22 12.74 12.40
CA PRO A 15 29.22 12.66 11.34
C PRO A 15 29.03 11.24 10.76
N ALA A 16 30.09 10.43 10.73
CA ALA A 16 29.98 9.05 10.26
C ALA A 16 29.20 8.17 11.26
N LYS A 17 29.38 8.39 12.57
CA LYS A 17 28.60 7.70 13.60
C LYS A 17 27.12 8.06 13.49
N ASP A 18 26.80 9.34 13.28
CA ASP A 18 25.43 9.81 13.14
C ASP A 18 24.74 9.17 11.93
N ILE A 19 25.43 9.11 10.79
CA ILE A 19 24.91 8.44 9.57
C ILE A 19 24.66 6.95 9.84
N ILE A 20 25.59 6.25 10.47
CA ILE A 20 25.43 4.82 10.77
C ILE A 20 24.25 4.60 11.71
N PHE A 21 24.11 5.43 12.75
CA PHE A 21 23.00 5.34 13.68
C PHE A 21 21.66 5.48 12.97
N VAL A 22 21.52 6.49 12.08
CA VAL A 22 20.31 6.67 11.27
C VAL A 22 20.04 5.45 10.39
N VAL A 23 21.06 4.93 9.71
CA VAL A 23 20.92 3.74 8.85
C VAL A 23 20.46 2.52 9.65
N VAL A 24 21.00 2.32 10.86
CA VAL A 24 20.63 1.19 11.72
C VAL A 24 19.20 1.33 12.23
N VAL A 25 18.79 2.52 12.67
CA VAL A 25 17.42 2.76 13.14
C VAL A 25 16.41 2.60 12.01
N VAL A 26 16.64 3.26 10.87
CA VAL A 26 15.76 3.18 9.70
C VAL A 26 15.72 1.75 9.15
N GLY A 27 16.87 1.10 9.04
CA GLY A 27 16.99 -0.29 8.62
C GLY A 27 16.27 -1.25 9.56
N GLY A 28 16.36 -1.03 10.88
CA GLY A 28 15.66 -1.83 11.88
C GLY A 28 14.13 -1.70 11.77
N ILE A 29 13.61 -0.48 11.64
CA ILE A 29 12.18 -0.23 11.45
C ILE A 29 11.70 -0.84 10.13
N SER A 30 12.46 -0.66 9.05
CA SER A 30 12.10 -1.16 7.73
C SER A 30 12.14 -2.69 7.67
N LEU A 31 13.09 -3.33 8.35
CA LEU A 31 13.14 -4.79 8.50
C LEU A 31 11.95 -5.30 9.32
N LEU A 32 11.61 -4.65 10.43
CA LEU A 32 10.44 -5.01 11.24
C LEU A 32 9.15 -4.92 10.40
N SER A 33 9.00 -3.85 9.62
CA SER A 33 7.89 -3.69 8.67
C SER A 33 7.85 -4.81 7.63
N GLN A 34 9.00 -5.18 7.06
CA GLN A 34 9.07 -6.26 6.07
C GLN A 34 8.68 -7.62 6.68
N LEU A 35 9.03 -7.87 7.94
CA LEU A 35 8.69 -9.11 8.64
C LEU A 35 7.19 -9.17 8.97
N LEU A 36 6.62 -8.11 9.53
CA LEU A 36 5.23 -8.08 9.99
C LEU A 36 4.23 -7.86 8.84
N LEU A 37 4.52 -6.91 7.96
CA LEU A 37 3.60 -6.41 6.94
C LEU A 37 3.98 -6.87 5.52
N GLY A 38 5.20 -7.39 5.32
CA GLY A 38 5.67 -7.77 3.98
C GLY A 38 5.99 -6.59 3.06
N LEU A 39 6.09 -5.39 3.62
CA LEU A 39 6.38 -4.14 2.90
C LEU A 39 7.50 -3.37 3.59
N TRP A 40 8.42 -2.78 2.81
CA TRP A 40 9.48 -1.90 3.33
C TRP A 40 8.97 -0.54 3.80
N THR A 41 7.91 -0.03 3.15
CA THR A 41 7.25 1.25 3.43
C THR A 41 5.74 1.02 3.51
N PRO A 42 5.20 0.72 4.70
CA PRO A 42 3.82 0.27 4.86
C PRO A 42 2.83 1.43 5.05
N MET A 43 3.30 2.67 5.19
CA MET A 43 2.44 3.84 5.44
C MET A 43 2.20 4.59 4.13
N VAL A 44 0.94 4.88 3.82
CA VAL A 44 0.54 5.67 2.65
C VAL A 44 -0.49 6.73 3.05
N ALA A 45 -0.53 7.83 2.32
CA ALA A 45 -1.51 8.90 2.50
C ALA A 45 -2.63 8.79 1.47
N VAL A 46 -3.85 9.10 1.88
CA VAL A 46 -5.01 9.13 0.99
C VAL A 46 -5.06 10.47 0.26
N GLU A 47 -4.92 10.45 -1.06
CA GLU A 47 -4.94 11.66 -1.91
C GLU A 47 -6.28 11.89 -2.63
N SER A 48 -7.18 10.89 -2.61
CA SER A 48 -8.45 10.94 -3.35
C SER A 48 -9.64 10.74 -2.42
N GLY A 49 -10.73 11.46 -2.68
CA GLY A 49 -12.01 11.31 -1.97
C GLY A 49 -12.87 10.13 -2.43
N SER A 50 -12.32 9.17 -3.18
CA SER A 50 -13.07 8.00 -3.67
C SER A 50 -13.51 7.04 -2.56
N MET A 51 -12.97 7.18 -1.35
CA MET A 51 -13.27 6.32 -0.20
C MET A 51 -14.04 7.03 0.92
N VAL A 52 -14.51 8.27 0.68
CA VAL A 52 -15.33 9.03 1.63
C VAL A 52 -16.70 8.34 1.82
N PRO A 53 -17.26 8.30 3.06
CA PRO A 53 -16.76 8.95 4.29
C PRO A 53 -15.77 8.13 5.11
N ASN A 54 -15.49 6.88 4.73
CA ASN A 54 -14.75 5.96 5.58
C ASN A 54 -13.24 6.21 5.60
N LEU A 55 -12.70 6.77 4.52
CA LEU A 55 -11.32 7.28 4.44
C LEU A 55 -11.34 8.66 3.79
N ASN A 56 -10.77 9.63 4.49
CA ASN A 56 -10.73 11.02 4.08
C ASN A 56 -9.38 11.38 3.46
N ILE A 57 -9.39 12.45 2.66
CA ILE A 57 -8.15 13.00 2.08
C ILE A 57 -7.24 13.47 3.23
N GLY A 58 -5.99 13.02 3.21
CA GLY A 58 -4.99 13.30 4.25
C GLY A 58 -4.86 12.22 5.32
N ASP A 59 -5.75 11.21 5.34
CA ASP A 59 -5.60 10.07 6.26
C ASP A 59 -4.32 9.29 5.93
N ILE A 60 -3.58 8.91 6.98
CA ILE A 60 -2.42 8.02 6.87
C ILE A 60 -2.89 6.63 7.24
N VAL A 61 -2.82 5.70 6.29
CA VAL A 61 -3.21 4.31 6.48
C VAL A 61 -1.98 3.39 6.44
N VAL A 62 -2.03 2.35 7.26
CA VAL A 62 -1.03 1.28 7.26
C VAL A 62 -1.54 0.16 6.37
N VAL A 63 -0.75 -0.22 5.38
CA VAL A 63 -1.06 -1.30 4.44
C VAL A 63 -0.25 -2.54 4.75
N GLN A 64 -0.86 -3.70 4.48
CA GLN A 64 -0.21 -4.99 4.53
C GLN A 64 -0.02 -5.52 3.10
N GLY A 65 1.11 -6.17 2.84
CA GLY A 65 1.39 -6.76 1.54
C GLY A 65 0.49 -7.95 1.26
N ALA A 66 0.07 -8.08 -0.01
CA ALA A 66 -0.78 -9.18 -0.47
C ALA A 66 -0.17 -10.58 -0.30
N SER A 67 1.12 -10.69 0.02
CA SER A 67 1.79 -11.95 0.36
C SER A 67 1.62 -12.38 1.82
N ARG A 68 1.02 -11.52 2.66
CA ARG A 68 0.85 -11.73 4.10
C ARG A 68 -0.61 -11.86 4.53
N THR A 69 -1.54 -11.61 3.63
CA THR A 69 -2.97 -11.68 3.92
C THR A 69 -3.72 -12.15 2.67
N ASP A 70 -4.81 -12.88 2.89
CA ASP A 70 -5.82 -13.10 1.88
C ASP A 70 -6.77 -11.89 1.88
N VAL A 71 -7.29 -11.54 0.70
CA VAL A 71 -8.24 -10.44 0.53
C VAL A 71 -9.64 -11.03 0.56
N ILE A 72 -10.47 -10.58 1.50
CA ILE A 72 -11.87 -10.97 1.65
C ILE A 72 -12.74 -9.98 0.86
N PRO A 73 -13.34 -10.35 -0.28
CA PRO A 73 -14.18 -9.45 -1.05
C PRO A 73 -15.53 -9.21 -0.38
N TRP A 74 -16.23 -8.16 -0.80
CA TRP A 74 -17.58 -7.81 -0.32
C TRP A 74 -18.55 -8.98 -0.29
N GLU A 75 -18.67 -9.73 -1.40
CA GLU A 75 -19.64 -10.83 -1.53
C GLU A 75 -19.41 -11.98 -0.53
N GLU A 76 -18.15 -12.18 -0.10
CA GLU A 76 -17.80 -13.16 0.92
C GLU A 76 -17.97 -12.56 2.33
N ALA A 77 -17.57 -11.31 2.49
CA ALA A 77 -17.67 -10.59 3.75
C ALA A 77 -19.11 -10.42 4.22
N GLU A 78 -20.07 -10.18 3.33
CA GLU A 78 -21.50 -10.13 3.67
C GLU A 78 -22.02 -11.44 4.27
N LYS A 79 -21.50 -12.58 3.79
CA LYS A 79 -21.91 -13.91 4.28
C LYS A 79 -21.30 -14.23 5.64
N THR A 80 -20.07 -13.76 5.87
CA THR A 80 -19.32 -14.01 7.12
C THR A 80 -19.54 -12.95 8.19
N GLY A 81 -20.11 -11.79 7.82
CA GLY A 81 -20.24 -10.62 8.70
C GLY A 81 -18.92 -9.85 8.90
N TYR A 82 -17.90 -10.12 8.08
CA TYR A 82 -16.63 -9.40 8.13
C TYR A 82 -16.79 -7.96 7.61
N THR A 83 -16.15 -7.00 8.27
CA THR A 83 -16.19 -5.59 7.86
C THR A 83 -14.83 -4.94 7.99
N ALA A 84 -14.50 -4.05 7.05
CA ALA A 84 -13.34 -3.17 7.10
C ALA A 84 -13.78 -1.76 6.69
N PHE A 85 -13.38 -0.75 7.47
CA PHE A 85 -13.79 0.64 7.25
C PHE A 85 -15.31 0.80 7.14
N ASN A 86 -16.04 0.29 8.16
CA ASN A 86 -17.52 0.33 8.31
C ASN A 86 -18.36 -0.38 7.25
N ASN A 87 -17.74 -1.04 6.28
CA ASN A 87 -18.42 -1.71 5.18
C ASN A 87 -17.88 -3.15 5.02
N PRO A 88 -18.65 -4.07 4.43
CA PRO A 88 -18.19 -5.41 4.12
C PRO A 88 -16.93 -5.43 3.24
N GLY A 89 -16.05 -6.38 3.52
CA GLY A 89 -14.90 -6.71 2.66
C GLY A 89 -13.72 -5.74 2.78
N ASP A 90 -12.59 -6.18 2.26
CA ASP A 90 -11.32 -5.47 2.36
C ASP A 90 -11.20 -4.30 1.40
N VAL A 91 -10.43 -3.30 1.83
CA VAL A 91 -9.99 -2.18 1.00
C VAL A 91 -8.55 -2.46 0.56
N ILE A 92 -8.35 -2.52 -0.75
CA ILE A 92 -7.06 -2.88 -1.35
C ILE A 92 -6.40 -1.68 -2.01
N LEU A 93 -5.07 -1.63 -1.89
CA LEU A 93 -4.22 -0.68 -2.57
C LEU A 93 -3.55 -1.37 -3.77
N TYR A 94 -3.85 -0.91 -4.98
CA TYR A 94 -3.37 -1.55 -6.21
C TYR A 94 -2.93 -0.53 -7.26
N ARG A 95 -2.22 -1.01 -8.30
CA ARG A 95 -1.85 -0.19 -9.44
C ARG A 95 -2.64 -0.63 -10.66
N PRO A 96 -3.33 0.30 -11.35
CA PRO A 96 -4.11 -0.06 -12.51
C PRO A 96 -3.19 -0.45 -13.67
N TYR A 97 -3.71 -1.31 -14.55
CA TYR A 97 -3.06 -1.71 -15.81
C TYR A 97 -1.68 -2.37 -15.66
N GLY A 98 -1.42 -3.05 -14.54
CA GLY A 98 -0.14 -3.75 -14.31
C GLY A 98 1.07 -2.82 -14.21
N LYS A 99 0.85 -1.52 -13.97
CA LYS A 99 1.95 -0.55 -13.86
C LYS A 99 2.82 -0.83 -12.64
N ALA A 100 4.11 -0.62 -12.79
CA ALA A 100 5.10 -0.88 -11.75
C ALA A 100 5.06 0.16 -10.63
N SER A 101 5.63 -0.21 -9.47
CA SER A 101 5.83 0.71 -8.35
C SER A 101 6.83 1.80 -8.69
N LEU A 102 6.57 2.99 -8.16
CA LEU A 102 7.57 4.04 -8.03
C LEU A 102 8.64 3.57 -7.04
N ASN A 103 9.90 3.71 -7.44
CA ASN A 103 11.06 3.50 -6.58
C ASN A 103 11.56 4.84 -6.02
N LEU A 104 12.54 4.80 -5.13
CA LEU A 104 13.10 6.00 -4.49
C LEU A 104 13.64 7.02 -5.51
N LEU A 105 14.23 6.55 -6.61
CA LEU A 105 14.75 7.44 -7.66
C LEU A 105 13.61 8.13 -8.41
N ASP A 106 12.48 7.46 -8.65
CA ASP A 106 11.32 8.09 -9.28
C ASP A 106 10.71 9.16 -8.36
N GLN A 107 10.62 8.87 -7.06
CA GLN A 107 10.14 9.84 -6.07
C GLN A 107 11.05 11.08 -6.01
N LEU A 108 12.37 10.87 -6.00
CA LEU A 108 13.33 11.96 -6.03
C LEU A 108 13.19 12.80 -7.30
N LYS A 109 13.04 12.16 -8.46
CA LYS A 109 12.79 12.83 -9.75
C LYS A 109 11.51 13.67 -9.73
N MET A 110 10.45 13.20 -9.09
CA MET A 110 9.20 13.96 -8.95
C MET A 110 9.38 15.23 -8.12
N LEU A 111 10.18 15.19 -7.05
CA LEU A 111 10.48 16.38 -6.24
C LEU A 111 11.23 17.47 -7.02
N ILE A 112 12.06 17.08 -7.98
CA ILE A 112 12.78 18.01 -8.86
C ILE A 112 12.05 18.28 -10.19
N GLY A 113 10.75 18.00 -10.26
CA GLY A 113 9.87 18.39 -11.37
C GLY A 113 9.83 17.44 -12.57
N PHE A 114 10.41 16.24 -12.47
CA PHE A 114 10.35 15.23 -13.54
C PHE A 114 9.16 14.29 -13.33
N ALA A 115 8.36 14.11 -14.38
CA ALA A 115 7.26 13.15 -14.36
C ALA A 115 7.77 11.69 -14.32
N PRO A 116 7.05 10.78 -13.64
CA PRO A 116 7.40 9.36 -13.65
C PRO A 116 7.19 8.75 -15.05
N SER A 117 7.96 7.70 -15.35
CA SER A 117 7.81 6.94 -16.61
C SER A 117 6.38 6.42 -16.77
N LYS A 118 5.88 6.37 -18.02
CA LYS A 118 4.50 5.93 -18.35
C LYS A 118 4.14 4.52 -17.83
N GLU A 119 5.14 3.68 -17.59
CA GLU A 119 5.02 2.32 -17.06
C GLU A 119 4.78 2.25 -15.55
N LYS A 120 4.86 3.39 -14.86
CA LYS A 120 4.67 3.50 -13.40
C LYS A 120 3.41 4.29 -13.09
N ALA A 121 2.79 3.97 -11.96
CA ALA A 121 1.63 4.70 -11.47
C ALA A 121 1.65 4.85 -9.95
N THR A 122 1.02 5.94 -9.50
CA THR A 122 0.53 6.05 -8.14
C THR A 122 -0.53 4.98 -7.91
N PRO A 123 -0.51 4.33 -6.73
CA PRO A 123 -1.52 3.34 -6.42
C PRO A 123 -2.88 4.00 -6.15
N ILE A 124 -3.94 3.23 -6.36
CA ILE A 124 -5.33 3.59 -6.09
C ILE A 124 -5.84 2.70 -4.97
N ILE A 125 -6.63 3.28 -4.08
CA ILE A 125 -7.27 2.59 -2.97
C ILE A 125 -8.76 2.44 -3.26
N HIS A 126 -9.26 1.20 -3.29
CA HIS A 126 -10.68 0.88 -3.49
C HIS A 126 -11.05 -0.39 -2.73
N ARG A 127 -12.34 -0.58 -2.50
CA ARG A 127 -12.88 -1.80 -1.92
C ARG A 127 -12.91 -2.93 -2.93
N ALA A 128 -12.52 -4.13 -2.51
CA ALA A 128 -12.65 -5.35 -3.30
C ALA A 128 -14.10 -5.86 -3.23
N LEU A 129 -14.80 -5.88 -4.36
CA LEU A 129 -16.18 -6.36 -4.43
C LEU A 129 -16.24 -7.88 -4.58
N ARG A 130 -15.50 -8.39 -5.56
CA ARG A 130 -15.42 -9.83 -5.88
C ARG A 130 -14.16 -10.14 -6.67
N TYR A 131 -13.79 -11.41 -6.69
CA TYR A 131 -12.74 -11.93 -7.56
C TYR A 131 -13.37 -12.52 -8.84
N VAL A 132 -12.74 -12.30 -9.99
CA VAL A 132 -13.12 -12.89 -11.28
C VAL A 132 -11.92 -13.55 -11.92
N GLU A 133 -12.13 -14.67 -12.61
CA GLU A 133 -11.08 -15.30 -13.41
C GLU A 133 -11.03 -14.71 -14.83
N ALA A 134 -9.90 -14.87 -15.50
CA ALA A 134 -9.76 -14.47 -16.90
C ALA A 134 -10.80 -15.20 -17.76
N GLY A 135 -11.59 -14.46 -18.53
CA GLY A 135 -12.69 -14.99 -19.33
C GLY A 135 -14.07 -14.89 -18.67
N ASP A 136 -14.14 -14.73 -17.33
CA ASP A 136 -15.42 -14.54 -16.64
C ASP A 136 -16.02 -13.16 -16.92
N PRO A 137 -17.36 -13.00 -16.94
CA PRO A 137 -17.97 -11.69 -17.09
C PRO A 137 -17.61 -10.80 -15.89
N MET A 138 -17.11 -9.58 -16.13
CA MET A 138 -16.69 -8.67 -15.05
C MET A 138 -17.86 -8.24 -14.14
N TRP A 139 -19.06 -8.13 -14.69
CA TRP A 139 -20.34 -7.96 -14.01
C TRP A 139 -21.43 -8.68 -14.80
N GLU A 140 -22.64 -8.80 -14.28
CA GLU A 140 -23.74 -9.45 -14.99
C GLU A 140 -24.03 -8.76 -16.34
N GLY A 141 -23.84 -9.48 -17.45
CA GLY A 141 -23.95 -8.94 -18.81
C GLY A 141 -22.75 -8.08 -19.27
N GLY A 142 -21.69 -7.99 -18.47
CA GLY A 142 -20.48 -7.26 -18.81
C GLY A 142 -19.53 -8.01 -19.76
N PRO A 143 -18.48 -7.34 -20.26
CA PRO A 143 -17.46 -8.00 -21.06
C PRO A 143 -16.66 -8.99 -20.20
N ALA A 144 -16.09 -9.99 -20.88
CA ALA A 144 -15.18 -10.96 -20.27
C ALA A 144 -13.94 -10.26 -19.71
N ALA A 145 -13.50 -10.70 -18.53
CA ALA A 145 -12.33 -10.16 -17.87
C ALA A 145 -11.07 -10.51 -18.68
N PRO A 146 -10.24 -9.51 -19.04
CA PRO A 146 -9.02 -9.77 -19.79
C PRO A 146 -7.96 -10.50 -18.96
N PHE A 147 -8.03 -10.39 -17.63
CA PHE A 147 -7.12 -11.00 -16.67
C PHE A 147 -7.89 -11.38 -15.40
N SER A 148 -7.42 -12.39 -14.67
CA SER A 148 -7.97 -12.71 -13.35
C SER A 148 -7.60 -11.61 -12.34
N GLY A 149 -8.53 -11.25 -11.46
CA GLY A 149 -8.29 -10.23 -10.44
C GLY A 149 -9.55 -9.77 -9.72
N TYR A 150 -9.40 -8.75 -8.87
CA TYR A 150 -10.49 -8.18 -8.12
C TYR A 150 -11.21 -7.10 -8.91
N ILE A 151 -12.54 -7.17 -8.93
CA ILE A 151 -13.39 -6.03 -9.27
C ILE A 151 -13.42 -5.11 -8.06
N THR A 152 -13.05 -3.85 -8.27
CA THR A 152 -12.93 -2.87 -7.17
C THR A 152 -13.82 -1.67 -7.39
N LYS A 153 -14.31 -1.08 -6.30
CA LYS A 153 -15.09 0.17 -6.34
C LYS A 153 -14.72 1.06 -5.15
N GLY A 154 -14.62 2.37 -5.38
CA GLY A 154 -14.53 3.33 -4.29
C GLY A 154 -15.84 3.39 -3.51
N ASP A 155 -15.77 3.63 -2.20
CA ASP A 155 -16.96 3.77 -1.37
C ASP A 155 -17.80 4.99 -1.76
N HIS A 156 -17.15 6.05 -2.28
CA HIS A 156 -17.66 7.38 -2.68
C HIS A 156 -19.18 7.53 -2.57
N ASN A 157 -19.64 7.69 -1.32
CA ASN A 157 -21.03 7.93 -1.03
C ASN A 157 -21.28 9.45 -1.05
N GLU A 158 -22.50 9.86 -1.45
CA GLU A 158 -22.92 11.26 -1.31
C GLU A 158 -22.78 11.67 0.16
N VAL A 159 -22.05 12.77 0.39
CA VAL A 159 -21.89 13.42 1.71
C VAL A 159 -22.76 14.66 1.80
#